data_AF-A0A929JQ78-F1
#
_entry.id   AF-A0A929JQ78-F1
#
_cell.length_a   1.000
_cell.length_b   1.000
_cell.length_c   1.000
_cell.angle_alpha   90.00
_cell.angle_beta   90.00
_cell.angle_gamma   90.00
#
_symmetry.space_group_name_H-M   'P 1'
#
loop_
_entity.id
_entity.type
_entity.pdbx_description
1 polymer ?
#
loop_
_entity_poly.entity_id
_entity_poly.type
_entity_poly.pdbx_seq_one_letter_code
_entity_poly.pdbx_strand_id
1 'polypeptide(L)'
;MLSKIYEYKLDRPDGWCNISVHEIIASENAKVEFIAVPHLGVLQAEREYFGVGDTLEDALAACLSEIKSVSIEALFPKLEEAYK
;
A
#
# COMPACT_ATOMS: atom_id res chain seq x y z
N MET A 1 -10.15 -13.68 0.56
CA MET A 1 -9.62 -13.15 -0.71
C MET A 1 -8.28 -13.78 -0.96
N LEU A 2 -8.04 -14.26 -2.18
CA LEU A 2 -6.74 -14.71 -2.66
C LEU A 2 -6.21 -13.69 -3.67
N SER A 3 -4.96 -13.30 -3.55
CA SER A 3 -4.32 -12.32 -4.43
C SER A 3 -2.91 -12.75 -4.81
N LYS A 4 -2.50 -12.40 -6.03
CA LYS A 4 -1.09 -12.37 -6.44
C LYS A 4 -0.53 -11.01 -6.03
N ILE A 5 0.67 -11.01 -5.46
CA ILE A 5 1.27 -9.79 -4.89
C ILE A 5 2.48 -9.36 -5.70
N TYR A 6 2.53 -8.06 -6.02
CA TYR A 6 3.69 -7.37 -6.57
C TYR A 6 4.24 -6.43 -5.50
N GLU A 7 5.49 -6.63 -5.08
CA GLU A 7 6.13 -5.84 -4.04
C GLU A 7 7.02 -4.76 -4.65
N TYR A 8 6.83 -3.53 -4.17
CA TYR A 8 7.67 -2.39 -4.50
C TYR A 8 8.27 -1.80 -3.23
N LYS A 9 9.56 -1.48 -3.27
CA LYS A 9 10.19 -0.66 -2.23
C LYS A 9 10.15 0.81 -2.65
N LEU A 10 9.72 1.68 -1.74
CA LEU A 10 9.69 3.12 -1.92
C LEU A 10 10.65 3.77 -0.94
N ASP A 11 11.73 4.35 -1.47
CA ASP A 11 12.67 5.17 -0.70
C ASP A 11 12.34 6.66 -0.88
N ARG A 12 12.34 7.41 0.22
CA ARG A 12 12.11 8.86 0.28
C ARG A 12 13.15 9.53 1.20
N PRO A 13 13.34 10.85 1.12
CA PRO A 13 14.26 11.55 2.03
C PRO A 13 13.92 11.39 3.52
N ASP A 14 12.65 11.16 3.86
CA ASP A 14 12.12 11.04 5.22
C ASP A 14 11.93 9.59 5.69
N GLY A 15 12.34 8.59 4.89
CA GLY A 15 12.27 7.18 5.25
C GLY A 15 12.00 6.27 4.08
N TRP A 16 11.50 5.07 4.36
CA TRP A 16 11.11 4.12 3.33
C TRP A 16 9.88 3.32 3.76
N CYS A 17 9.15 2.79 2.79
CA CYS A 17 8.12 1.79 3.00
C CYS A 17 8.06 0.85 1.80
N ASN A 18 7.23 -0.18 1.89
CA ASN A 18 6.87 -1.00 0.74
C ASN A 18 5.46 -0.64 0.26
N ILE A 19 5.16 -1.00 -0.98
CA ILE A 19 3.81 -1.00 -1.53
C ILE A 19 3.57 -2.40 -2.10
N SER A 20 2.63 -3.13 -1.51
CA SER A 20 2.12 -4.37 -2.08
C SER A 20 0.96 -4.04 -3.02
N VAL A 21 1.06 -4.40 -4.29
CA VAL A 21 -0.09 -4.38 -5.20
C VAL A 21 -0.70 -5.77 -5.25
N HIS A 22 -1.95 -5.87 -4.81
CA HIS A 22 -2.74 -7.09 -4.75
C HIS A 22 -3.59 -7.20 -6.01
N GLU A 23 -3.19 -8.08 -6.94
CA GLU A 23 -4.05 -8.54 -8.03
C GLU A 23 -5.01 -9.60 -7.48
N ILE A 24 -6.30 -9.32 -7.50
CA ILE A 24 -7.31 -10.17 -6.88
C ILE A 24 -7.63 -11.35 -7.80
N ILE A 25 -7.24 -12.56 -7.37
CA ILE A 25 -7.45 -13.80 -8.12
C ILE A 25 -8.79 -14.44 -7.76
N ALA A 26 -9.19 -14.37 -6.49
CA ALA A 26 -10.47 -14.92 -6.03
C ALA A 26 -11.03 -14.15 -4.83
N SER A 27 -12.24 -13.60 -4.97
CA SER A 27 -12.98 -12.93 -3.91
C SER A 27 -14.47 -12.89 -4.22
N GLU A 28 -15.32 -13.11 -3.22
CA GLU A 28 -16.78 -12.94 -3.35
C GLU A 28 -17.22 -11.48 -3.20
N ASN A 29 -16.34 -10.62 -2.66
CA ASN A 29 -16.69 -9.26 -2.24
C ASN A 29 -15.83 -8.16 -2.89
N ALA A 30 -14.84 -8.53 -3.71
CA ALA A 30 -13.99 -7.53 -4.37
C ALA A 30 -14.79 -6.83 -5.48
N LYS A 31 -14.69 -5.50 -5.51
CA LYS A 31 -15.30 -4.65 -6.55
C LYS A 31 -14.26 -4.02 -7.49
N VAL A 32 -12.99 -4.36 -7.28
CA VAL A 32 -11.82 -3.83 -7.98
C VAL A 32 -10.89 -4.99 -8.31
N GLU A 33 -10.04 -4.84 -9.32
CA GLU A 33 -9.09 -5.88 -9.72
C GLU A 33 -7.76 -5.77 -8.98
N PHE A 34 -7.29 -4.54 -8.73
CA PHE A 34 -6.01 -4.26 -8.08
C PHE A 34 -6.17 -3.33 -6.87
N ILE A 35 -5.45 -3.65 -5.78
CA ILE A 35 -5.35 -2.79 -4.59
C ILE A 35 -3.89 -2.62 -4.21
N ALA A 36 -3.39 -1.39 -4.22
CA ALA A 36 -2.05 -1.03 -3.76
C ALA A 36 -2.10 -0.59 -2.29
N VAL A 37 -1.31 -1.25 -1.44
CA VAL A 37 -1.31 -1.09 0.01
C VAL A 37 0.09 -0.67 0.46
N PRO A 38 0.27 0.57 0.97
CA PRO A 38 1.51 0.95 1.65
C PRO A 38 1.66 0.20 2.96
N HIS A 39 2.85 -0.35 3.22
CA HIS A 39 3.15 -1.05 4.46
C HIS A 39 4.61 -0.93 4.88
N LEU A 40 4.84 -1.12 6.18
CA LEU A 40 6.16 -1.37 6.74
C LEU A 40 6.12 -2.64 7.59
N GLY A 41 6.53 -3.77 7.00
CA GLY A 41 6.53 -5.06 7.67
C GLY A 41 5.11 -5.53 7.98
N VAL A 42 4.72 -5.52 9.26
CA VAL A 42 3.38 -5.91 9.70
C VAL A 42 2.41 -4.72 9.80
N LEU A 43 2.92 -3.48 9.69
CA LEU A 43 2.11 -2.27 9.75
C LEU A 43 1.61 -1.91 8.36
N GLN A 44 0.30 -1.78 8.19
CA GLN A 44 -0.30 -1.22 6.99
C GLN A 44 -0.72 0.23 7.25
N ALA A 45 -0.66 1.06 6.22
CA ALA A 45 -1.19 2.41 6.29
C ALA A 45 -2.72 2.36 6.41
N GLU A 46 -3.34 3.48 6.79
CA GLU A 46 -4.80 3.61 6.78
C GLU A 46 -5.37 3.47 5.36
N ARG A 47 -6.62 3.02 5.25
CA ARG A 47 -7.26 2.71 3.96
C ARG A 47 -7.38 3.91 3.01
N GLU A 48 -7.35 5.12 3.55
CA GLU A 48 -7.34 6.37 2.76
C GLU A 48 -6.08 6.50 1.88
N TYR A 49 -5.00 5.81 2.23
CA TYR A 49 -3.75 5.79 1.48
C TYR A 49 -3.67 4.65 0.46
N PHE A 50 -4.72 3.84 0.33
CA PHE A 50 -4.72 2.71 -0.60
C PHE A 50 -5.02 3.21 -2.01
N GLY A 51 -4.34 2.64 -2.99
CA GLY A 51 -4.68 2.82 -4.39
C GLY A 51 -5.58 1.68 -4.86
N VAL A 52 -6.55 1.99 -5.71
CA VAL A 52 -7.36 0.98 -6.41
C VAL A 52 -7.27 1.22 -7.91
N GLY A 53 -7.34 0.16 -8.70
CA GLY A 53 -7.28 0.27 -10.15
C GLY A 53 -7.71 -1.00 -10.87
N ASP A 54 -7.91 -0.87 -12.17
CA ASP A 54 -8.18 -1.97 -13.09
C ASP A 54 -6.88 -2.61 -13.61
N THR A 55 -5.74 -1.95 -13.39
CA THR A 55 -4.40 -2.48 -13.69
C THR A 55 -3.47 -2.32 -12.50
N LEU A 56 -2.33 -3.01 -12.55
CA LEU A 56 -1.25 -2.84 -11.59
C LEU A 56 -0.79 -1.38 -11.54
N GLU A 57 -0.57 -0.78 -12.70
CA GLU A 57 -0.04 0.57 -12.85
C GLU A 57 -1.03 1.61 -12.32
N ASP A 58 -2.33 1.44 -12.59
CA ASP A 58 -3.37 2.35 -12.10
C ASP A 58 -3.45 2.33 -10.57
N ALA A 59 -3.46 1.14 -9.96
CA ALA A 59 -3.51 1.01 -8.51
C ALA A 59 -2.25 1.60 -7.86
N LEU A 60 -1.06 1.34 -8.43
CA LEU A 60 0.20 1.90 -7.93
C LEU A 60 0.22 3.42 -8.05
N ALA A 61 -0.19 3.98 -9.20
CA ALA A 61 -0.24 5.42 -9.43
C ALA A 61 -1.24 6.11 -8.49
N ALA A 62 -2.43 5.52 -8.28
CA ALA A 62 -3.42 6.01 -7.33
C ALA A 62 -2.84 6.06 -5.90
N CYS A 63 -2.25 4.95 -5.44
CA CYS A 63 -1.60 4.87 -4.13
C CYS A 63 -0.52 5.96 -3.98
N LEU A 64 0.41 6.05 -4.94
CA LEU A 64 1.46 7.07 -4.93
C LEU A 64 0.90 8.49 -4.88
N SER A 65 -0.23 8.77 -5.54
CA SER A 65 -0.87 10.08 -5.50
C SER A 65 -1.39 10.44 -4.11
N GLU A 66 -2.00 9.48 -3.39
CA GLU A 66 -2.51 9.68 -2.03
C GLU A 66 -1.37 9.91 -1.03
N ILE A 67 -0.25 9.19 -1.18
CA ILE A 67 0.84 9.25 -0.22
C ILE A 67 1.95 10.26 -0.55
N LYS A 68 1.93 10.95 -1.71
CA LYS A 68 3.06 11.80 -2.16
C LYS A 68 3.39 12.98 -1.24
N SER A 69 2.40 13.49 -0.51
CA SER A 69 2.54 14.65 0.38
C SER A 69 2.49 14.28 1.87
N VAL A 70 2.52 12.98 2.18
CA VAL A 70 2.43 12.44 3.53
C VAL A 70 3.79 11.85 3.90
N SER A 71 4.30 12.20 5.08
CA SER A 71 5.58 11.65 5.54
C SER A 71 5.45 10.18 5.90
N ILE A 72 6.56 9.43 5.84
CA ILE A 72 6.60 8.01 6.23
C ILE A 72 6.15 7.84 7.69
N GLU A 73 6.57 8.72 8.59
CA GLU A 73 6.15 8.72 10.00
C GLU A 73 4.64 8.89 10.16
N ALA A 74 4.02 9.78 9.36
CA ALA A 74 2.57 10.00 9.42
C ALA A 74 1.77 8.84 8.80
N LEU A 75 2.32 8.14 7.80
CA LEU A 75 1.70 6.92 7.24
C LEU A 75 1.69 5.76 8.25
N PHE A 76 2.67 5.72 9.15
CA PHE A 76 2.85 4.63 10.10
C PHE A 76 3.14 5.17 11.52
N PRO A 77 2.18 5.84 12.19
CA PRO A 77 2.42 6.52 13.47
C PRO A 77 2.78 5.58 14.62
N LYS A 78 2.53 4.26 14.46
CA LYS A 78 2.86 3.22 15.44
C LYS A 78 4.18 2.51 15.16
N LEU A 79 5.06 3.11 14.35
CA LEU A 79 6.33 2.51 13.95
C LEU A 79 7.15 2.01 15.14
N GLU A 80 7.25 2.85 16.18
CA GLU A 80 8.02 2.54 17.39
C GLU A 80 7.43 1.39 18.22
N GLU A 81 6.13 1.12 18.08
CA GLU A 81 5.47 0.01 18.78
C GLU A 81 5.72 -1.33 18.07
N ALA A 82 5.99 -1.34 16.76
CA ALA A 82 6.19 -2.56 15.98
C ALA A 82 7.57 -3.20 16.14
N TYR A 83 8.55 -2.47 16.69
CA TYR A 83 9.91 -2.96 16.97
C TYR A 83 10.17 -3.26 18.45
N LYS A 84 9.18 -3.10 19.33
CA LYS A 84 9.24 -3.50 20.74
C LYS A 84 8.74 -4.93 20.91
#